data_AF-A0A2N5ENC9-F1
#
_entry.id   AF-A0A2N5ENC9-F1
#
_cell.length_a   1.000
_cell.length_b   1.000
_cell.length_c   1.000
_cell.angle_alpha   90.00
_cell.angle_beta   90.00
_cell.angle_gamma   90.00
#
_symmetry.space_group_name_H-M   'P 1'
#
loop_
_entity.id
_entity.type
_entity.pdbx_description
1 polymer ?
#
loop_
_entity_poly.entity_id
_entity_poly.type
_entity_poly.pdbx_seq_one_letter_code
_entity_poly.pdbx_strand_id
1 'polypeptide(L)'
;MSAVKAKITSMHLYYSGFSYGWVDENGVQKWSTLSFSSDPSPADQALYATLPPMISAAYQTQQWVMIDDYGCDIAFDLAIQ
;
A
#
# COMPACT_ATOMS: atom_id res chain seq x y z
N MET A 1 5.32 6.93 14.19
CA MET A 1 4.70 6.72 12.86
C MET A 1 3.20 6.73 13.07
N SER A 2 2.48 7.62 12.37
CA SER A 2 1.02 7.59 12.35
C SER A 2 0.59 6.62 11.26
N ALA A 3 -0.40 5.78 11.55
CA ALA A 3 -1.05 4.94 10.55
C ALA A 3 -2.53 5.35 10.45
N VAL A 4 -3.05 5.37 9.23
CA VAL A 4 -4.43 5.70 8.94
C VAL A 4 -5.17 4.45 8.46
N LYS A 5 -6.41 4.31 8.89
CA LYS A 5 -7.32 3.31 8.35
C LYS A 5 -7.83 3.80 7.00
N ALA A 6 -7.66 2.98 5.97
CA ALA A 6 -7.94 3.36 4.60
C ALA A 6 -8.44 2.19 3.74
N LYS A 7 -9.07 2.51 2.61
CA LYS A 7 -9.37 1.57 1.55
C LYS A 7 -8.55 1.87 0.30
N ILE A 8 -7.99 0.83 -0.30
CA ILE A 8 -7.32 0.97 -1.59
C ILE A 8 -8.37 1.17 -2.70
N THR A 9 -8.24 2.26 -3.44
CA THR A 9 -9.16 2.63 -4.52
C THR A 9 -8.58 2.44 -5.91
N SER A 10 -7.26 2.35 -6.02
CA SER A 10 -6.57 2.17 -7.31
C SER A 10 -5.21 1.53 -7.11
N MET A 11 -4.77 0.77 -8.11
CA MET A 11 -3.47 0.11 -8.13
C MET A 11 -2.95 0.05 -9.57
N HIS A 12 -1.68 0.39 -9.77
CA HIS A 12 -0.98 0.26 -11.04
C HIS A 12 0.44 -0.29 -10.82
N LEU A 13 0.74 -1.38 -11.51
CA LEU A 13 2.07 -1.98 -11.58
C LEU A 13 2.75 -1.55 -12.88
N TYR A 14 4.00 -1.12 -12.79
CA TYR A 14 4.86 -0.78 -13.92
C TYR A 14 6.13 -1.60 -13.85
N TYR A 15 6.88 -1.67 -14.95
CA TYR A 15 8.17 -2.37 -14.95
C TYR A 15 9.17 -1.78 -13.92
N SER A 16 9.16 -0.47 -13.75
CA SER A 16 10.09 0.27 -12.88
C SER A 16 9.52 0.65 -11.52
N GLY A 17 8.37 0.10 -11.12
CA GLY A 17 7.76 0.47 -9.85
C GLY A 17 6.28 0.17 -9.74
N PHE A 18 5.68 0.79 -8.75
CA PHE A 18 4.34 0.52 -8.31
C PHE A 18 3.67 1.81 -7.83
N SER A 19 2.39 1.99 -8.09
CA SER A 19 1.62 3.12 -7.57
C SER A 19 0.23 2.68 -7.15
N TYR A 20 -0.28 3.29 -6.10
CA TYR A 20 -1.60 2.99 -5.60
C TYR A 20 -2.21 4.20 -4.90
N GLY A 21 -3.54 4.26 -4.90
CA GLY A 21 -4.32 5.30 -4.24
C GLY A 21 -5.20 4.69 -3.16
N TRP A 22 -5.43 5.47 -2.10
CA TRP A 22 -6.32 5.08 -1.02
C TRP A 22 -7.14 6.27 -0.51
N VAL A 23 -8.25 5.94 0.15
CA VAL A 23 -9.13 6.90 0.80
C VAL A 23 -9.23 6.54 2.28
N ASP A 24 -9.01 7.51 3.16
CA ASP A 24 -9.13 7.31 4.62
C ASP A 24 -10.59 7.34 5.10
N GLU A 25 -10.82 7.07 6.39
CA GLU A 25 -12.15 7.10 6.99
C GLU A 25 -12.85 8.47 6.92
N ASN A 26 -12.11 9.56 6.69
CA ASN A 26 -12.66 10.91 6.51
C ASN A 26 -12.95 11.24 5.03
N GLY A 27 -12.74 10.31 4.12
CA GLY A 27 -12.91 10.53 2.68
C GLY A 27 -11.74 11.27 2.02
N VAL A 28 -10.60 11.43 2.70
CA VAL A 28 -9.41 12.09 2.14
C VAL A 28 -8.67 11.11 1.24
N GLN A 29 -8.49 11.49 -0.02
CA GLN A 29 -7.76 10.69 -1.00
C GLN A 29 -6.27 10.99 -0.97
N LYS A 30 -5.45 9.92 -1.00
CA LYS A 30 -3.99 9.96 -1.04
C LYS A 30 -3.45 8.96 -2.06
N TRP A 31 -2.17 9.11 -2.40
CA TRP A 31 -1.48 8.33 -3.40
C TRP A 31 -0.04 8.08 -2.95
N SER A 32 0.51 6.91 -3.28
CA SER A 32 1.93 6.61 -3.12
C SER A 32 2.46 5.96 -4.38
N THR A 33 3.73 6.26 -4.66
CA THR A 33 4.50 5.68 -5.76
C THR A 33 5.81 5.16 -5.19
N LEU A 34 6.05 3.88 -5.41
CA LEU A 34 7.28 3.20 -5.07
C LEU A 34 8.04 2.89 -6.36
N SER A 35 9.22 3.49 -6.52
CA SER A 35 10.09 3.20 -7.67
C SER A 35 11.04 2.06 -7.34
N PHE A 36 11.18 1.10 -8.25
CA PHE A 36 12.15 0.02 -8.12
C PHE A 36 13.54 0.52 -8.52
N SER A 37 14.45 0.56 -7.55
CA SER A 37 15.87 0.85 -7.82
C SER A 37 16.50 -0.27 -8.65
N SER A 38 17.45 0.07 -9.52
CA SER A 38 18.30 -0.90 -10.22
C SER A 38 19.30 -1.60 -9.28
N ASP A 39 19.60 -0.98 -8.13
CA ASP A 39 20.41 -1.54 -7.05
C ASP A 39 19.64 -1.37 -5.72
N PRO A 40 18.61 -2.22 -5.49
CA PRO A 40 17.77 -2.09 -4.32
C PRO A 40 18.46 -2.70 -3.10
N SER A 41 18.37 -2.00 -1.96
CA SER A 41 18.82 -2.57 -0.70
C SER A 41 18.02 -3.85 -0.37
N PRO A 42 18.53 -4.75 0.48
CA PRO A 42 17.76 -5.92 0.90
C PRO A 42 16.38 -5.57 1.50
N ALA A 43 16.27 -4.42 2.16
CA ALA A 43 15.00 -3.93 2.70
C ALA A 43 14.03 -3.53 1.58
N ASP A 44 14.51 -2.83 0.56
CA ASP A 44 13.70 -2.46 -0.61
C ASP A 44 13.22 -3.69 -1.38
N GLN A 45 14.08 -4.71 -1.53
CA GLN A 45 13.70 -5.96 -2.19
C GLN A 45 12.57 -6.69 -1.45
N ALA A 46 12.64 -6.74 -0.11
CA ALA A 46 11.59 -7.31 0.70
C ALA A 46 10.27 -6.52 0.53
N LEU A 47 10.35 -5.19 0.53
CA LEU A 47 9.20 -4.30 0.30
C LEU A 47 8.57 -4.54 -1.08
N TYR A 48 9.38 -4.64 -2.14
CA TYR A 48 8.90 -4.86 -3.51
C TYR A 48 8.24 -6.23 -3.68
N ALA A 49 8.66 -7.23 -2.90
CA ALA A 49 8.08 -8.55 -2.92
C ALA A 49 6.73 -8.64 -2.18
N THR A 50 6.54 -7.86 -1.11
CA THR A 50 5.37 -7.99 -0.22
C THR A 50 4.29 -6.93 -0.45
N LEU A 51 4.68 -5.68 -0.72
CA LEU A 51 3.73 -4.58 -0.79
C LEU A 51 2.76 -4.68 -1.98
N PRO A 52 3.21 -4.95 -3.22
CA PRO A 52 2.29 -5.09 -4.34
C PRO A 52 1.23 -6.20 -4.19
N PRO A 53 1.55 -7.44 -3.75
CA PRO A 53 0.51 -8.44 -3.54
C PRO A 53 -0.43 -8.07 -2.38
N MET A 54 0.06 -7.44 -1.31
CA MET A 54 -0.81 -6.96 -0.23
C MET A 54 -1.80 -5.90 -0.69
N ILE A 55 -1.34 -4.91 -1.46
CA ILE A 55 -2.22 -3.91 -2.07
C ILE A 55 -3.22 -4.57 -3.03
N SER A 56 -2.76 -5.47 -3.88
CA SER A 56 -3.64 -6.16 -4.83
C SER A 56 -4.74 -6.90 -4.10
N ALA A 57 -4.42 -7.61 -3.02
CA ALA A 57 -5.39 -8.29 -2.20
C ALA A 57 -6.38 -7.30 -1.55
N ALA A 58 -5.90 -6.22 -0.92
CA ALA A 58 -6.75 -5.20 -0.30
C ALA A 58 -7.68 -4.50 -1.31
N TYR A 59 -7.18 -4.21 -2.52
CA TYR A 59 -7.96 -3.64 -3.61
C TYR A 59 -9.06 -4.60 -4.09
N GLN A 60 -8.75 -5.89 -4.25
CA GLN A 60 -9.72 -6.88 -4.72
C GLN A 60 -10.80 -7.18 -3.67
N THR A 61 -10.43 -7.25 -2.40
CA THR A 61 -11.37 -7.55 -1.31
C THR A 61 -12.12 -6.33 -0.79
N GLN A 62 -11.71 -5.12 -1.19
CA GLN A 62 -12.25 -3.85 -0.68
C GLN A 62 -12.22 -3.76 0.86
N GLN A 63 -11.28 -4.48 1.47
CA GLN A 63 -11.05 -4.51 2.91
C GLN A 63 -10.38 -3.22 3.38
N TRP A 64 -10.67 -2.86 4.63
CA TRP A 64 -9.93 -1.80 5.31
C TRP A 64 -8.53 -2.30 5.65
N VAL A 65 -7.55 -1.41 5.47
CA VAL A 65 -6.16 -1.62 5.81
C VAL A 65 -5.67 -0.47 6.66
N MET A 66 -4.65 -0.73 7.49
CA MET A 66 -3.84 0.30 8.11
C MET A 66 -2.67 0.61 7.18
N ILE A 67 -2.53 1.88 6.79
CA ILE A 67 -1.45 2.37 5.92
C ILE A 67 -0.69 3.44 6.69
N ASP A 68 0.63 3.39 6.69
CA ASP A 68 1.43 4.47 7.26
C ASP A 68 1.33 5.78 6.44
N ASP A 69 1.73 6.91 7.01
CA ASP A 69 1.63 8.21 6.32
C ASP A 69 2.41 8.29 5.00
N TYR A 70 3.40 7.42 4.80
CA TYR A 70 4.23 7.37 3.60
C TYR A 70 3.71 6.38 2.54
N GLY A 71 2.78 5.50 2.90
CA GLY A 71 2.32 4.43 2.03
C GLY A 71 3.42 3.41 1.73
N CYS A 72 4.30 3.14 2.69
CA CYS A 72 5.33 2.11 2.61
C CYS A 72 4.96 0.87 3.41
N ASP A 73 4.17 1.01 4.47
CA ASP A 73 3.76 -0.12 5.32
C ASP A 73 2.24 -0.28 5.34
N ILE A 74 1.80 -1.52 5.14
CA ILE A 74 0.38 -1.87 5.07
C ILE A 74 0.12 -3.12 5.86
N ALA A 75 -0.93 -3.08 6.67
CA ALA A 75 -1.46 -4.24 7.37
C ALA A 75 -2.97 -4.32 7.13
N PHE A 76 -3.51 -5.52 6.97
CA PHE A 76 -4.96 -5.68 6.99
C PHE A 76 -5.50 -5.24 8.35
N ASP A 77 -6.58 -4.46 8.33
CA ASP A 77 -7.33 -4.17 9.54
C ASP A 77 -8.08 -5.45 9.95
N LEU A 78 -7.38 -6.30 10.70
CA LEU A 78 -7.89 -7.55 11.25
C LEU A 78 -8.72 -7.29 12.51
N ALA A 79 -9.39 -6.14 12.64
CA ALA A 79 -10.39 -5.94 13.69
C ALA A 79 -11.36 -7.13 13.67
N ILE A 80 -11.13 -8.07 14.57
CA ILE A 80 -11.92 -9.29 14.74
C ILE A 80 -13.32 -8.81 15.09
N GLN A 81 -14.29 -9.07 14.22
CA GLN A 81 -15.71 -8.88 14.49
C GLN A 81 -16.19 -9.89 15.53
#